data_AF-A0A0R3PTJ0-F1
#
_entry.id   AF-A0A0R3PTJ0-F1
#
_cell.length_a   1.000
_cell.length_b   1.000
_cell.length_c   1.000
_cell.angle_alpha   90.00
_cell.angle_beta   90.00
_cell.angle_gamma   90.00
#
_symmetry.space_group_name_H-M   'P 1'
#
loop_
_entity.id
_entity.type
_entity.pdbx_description
1 polymer ?
#
loop_
_entity_poly.entity_id
_entity_poly.type
_entity_poly.pdbx_seq_one_letter_code
_entity_poly.pdbx_strand_id
1 'polypeptide(L)'
;MRPLPVCLYISSTLKGSAVTPRYAVLVDDLYLSMDELESLTYVLTYAHQIVNLSTSLPAPLYVANRCAESGRNIHEAYNSVVLARSSFVCC
;
A
#
# COMPACT_ATOMS: atom_id res chain seq x y z
N MET A 1 -26.21 1.91 -2.29
CA MET A 1 -25.55 1.38 -1.09
C MET A 1 -24.82 2.51 -0.37
N ARG A 2 -24.99 2.66 0.95
CA ARG A 2 -24.17 3.61 1.75
C ARG A 2 -22.89 2.87 2.17
N PRO A 3 -21.69 3.34 1.84
CA PRO A 3 -20.46 2.71 2.30
C PRO A 3 -20.37 2.91 3.81
N LEU A 4 -20.56 1.83 4.57
CA LEU A 4 -20.31 1.83 6.01
C LEU A 4 -18.79 1.70 6.19
N PRO A 5 -18.12 2.68 6.84
CA PRO A 5 -16.70 2.57 7.10
C PRO A 5 -16.47 1.46 8.14
N VAL A 6 -15.75 0.41 7.76
CA VAL A 6 -15.33 -0.64 8.69
C VAL A 6 -13.90 -0.41 9.16
N CYS A 7 -13.73 -0.37 10.47
CA CYS A 7 -12.43 -0.38 11.13
C CYS A 7 -11.97 -1.84 11.21
N LEU A 8 -11.22 -2.30 10.21
CA LEU A 8 -10.68 -3.65 10.16
C LEU A 8 -9.38 -3.72 10.98
N TYR A 9 -9.32 -4.62 11.97
CA TYR A 9 -8.18 -4.73 12.88
C TYR A 9 -7.15 -5.73 12.35
N ILE A 10 -6.28 -5.25 11.46
CA ILE A 10 -5.42 -6.15 10.68
C ILE A 10 -4.04 -6.41 11.30
N SER A 11 -3.52 -5.53 12.18
CA SER A 11 -2.12 -5.62 12.64
C SER A 11 -1.98 -5.52 14.16
N SER A 12 -1.26 -6.48 14.74
CA SER A 12 -0.78 -6.48 16.13
C SER A 12 0.66 -5.95 16.17
N THR A 13 0.84 -4.70 16.60
CA THR A 13 2.18 -4.11 16.70
C THR A 13 2.81 -4.38 18.07
N LEU A 14 4.07 -4.83 18.08
CA LEU A 14 4.84 -5.14 19.30
C LEU A 14 5.25 -3.88 20.11
N LYS A 15 5.25 -2.68 19.51
CA LYS A 15 5.54 -1.41 20.20
C LYS A 15 4.96 -0.20 19.46
N GLY A 16 4.20 0.64 20.17
CA GLY A 16 3.50 1.82 19.63
C GLY A 16 2.00 1.57 19.38
N SER A 17 1.21 2.64 19.27
CA SER A 17 -0.19 2.56 18.85
C SER A 17 -0.22 2.25 17.35
N ALA A 18 -0.70 1.05 17.00
CA ALA A 18 -0.94 0.70 15.60
C ALA A 18 -1.99 1.66 15.02
N VAL A 19 -1.64 2.36 13.94
CA VAL A 19 -2.65 3.08 13.16
C VAL A 19 -3.57 2.03 12.56
N THR A 20 -4.82 1.97 13.02
CA THR A 20 -5.82 1.06 12.48
C THR A 20 -6.13 1.47 11.05
N PRO A 21 -5.83 0.64 10.04
CA PRO A 21 -6.18 0.96 8.66
C PRO A 21 -7.70 0.89 8.50
N ARG A 22 -8.31 1.96 7.97
CA ARG A 22 -9.75 2.02 7.71
C ARG A 22 -9.98 1.72 6.24
N TYR A 23 -10.67 0.62 5.95
CA TYR A 23 -11.02 0.23 4.60
C TYR A 23 -12.51 0.53 4.35
N ALA A 24 -12.81 1.12 3.20
CA ALA A 24 -14.17 1.31 2.73
C ALA A 24 -14.38 0.38 1.52
N VAL A 25 -15.32 -0.54 1.64
CA VAL A 25 -15.74 -1.39 0.52
C VAL A 25 -16.58 -0.54 -0.43
N LEU A 26 -16.04 -0.28 -1.62
CA LEU A 26 -16.71 0.53 -2.64
C LEU A 26 -17.62 -0.32 -3.53
N VAL A 27 -17.15 -1.51 -3.89
CA VAL A 27 -17.84 -2.48 -4.74
C VAL A 27 -17.57 -3.86 -4.15
N ASP A 28 -18.63 -4.65 -4.00
CA ASP A 28 -18.57 -6.06 -3.62
C ASP A 28 -19.49 -6.86 -4.53
N ASP A 29 -18.89 -7.64 -5.43
CA ASP A 29 -19.59 -8.54 -6.35
C ASP A 29 -19.60 -9.99 -5.84
N LEU A 30 -18.79 -10.31 -4.82
CA LEU A 30 -18.69 -11.65 -4.25
C LEU A 30 -19.67 -11.88 -3.09
N TYR A 31 -20.35 -10.83 -2.61
CA TYR A 31 -21.26 -10.88 -1.46
C TYR A 31 -20.58 -11.49 -0.22
N LEU A 32 -19.32 -11.11 0.02
CA LEU A 32 -18.55 -11.63 1.15
C LEU A 32 -19.14 -11.12 2.46
N SER A 33 -19.22 -12.01 3.45
CA SER A 33 -19.53 -11.58 4.81
C SER A 33 -18.38 -10.74 5.38
N MET A 34 -18.69 -9.91 6.39
CA MET A 34 -17.68 -9.02 6.98
C MET A 34 -16.54 -9.80 7.65
N ASP A 35 -16.84 -10.96 8.23
CA ASP A 35 -15.86 -11.85 8.85
C ASP A 35 -14.91 -12.47 7.82
N GLU A 36 -15.45 -12.83 6.64
CA GLU A 36 -14.64 -13.34 5.52
C GLU A 36 -13.73 -12.26 4.95
N LEU A 37 -14.21 -11.02 4.87
CA LEU A 37 -13.40 -9.88 4.41
C LEU A 37 -12.26 -9.57 5.40
N GLU A 38 -12.53 -9.63 6.71
CA GLU A 38 -11.52 -9.50 7.75
C GLU A 38 -10.47 -10.62 7.67
N SER A 39 -10.92 -11.86 7.49
CA SER A 39 -10.04 -13.02 7.35
C SER A 39 -9.15 -12.92 6.09
N LEU A 40 -9.74 -12.53 4.95
CA LEU A 40 -9.03 -12.38 3.68
C LEU A 40 -7.92 -11.33 3.80
N THR A 41 -8.26 -10.15 4.31
CA THR A 41 -7.31 -9.05 4.48
C THR A 41 -6.21 -9.40 5.50
N TYR A 42 -6.55 -10.12 6.57
CA TYR A 42 -5.58 -10.65 7.53
C TYR A 42 -4.58 -11.59 6.86
N VAL A 43 -5.05 -12.59 6.10
CA VAL A 43 -4.17 -13.52 5.36
C VAL A 43 -3.28 -12.78 4.36
N LEU A 44 -3.80 -11.78 3.66
CA LEU A 44 -3.04 -10.96 2.72
C LEU A 44 -1.90 -10.16 3.37
N THR A 45 -1.91 -9.93 4.68
CA THR A 45 -0.78 -9.27 5.38
C THR A 45 0.40 -10.18 5.64
N TYR A 46 0.16 -11.50 5.70
CA TYR A 46 1.20 -12.53 5.82
C TYR A 46 1.74 -12.98 4.46
N ALA A 47 1.07 -12.62 3.37
CA ALA A 47 1.51 -12.94 2.01
C ALA A 47 2.75 -12.15 1.56
N HIS A 48 3.37 -11.36 2.44
CA HIS A 48 4.59 -10.63 2.13
C HIS A 48 5.84 -11.51 2.33
N GLN A 49 6.45 -11.98 1.23
CA GLN A 49 7.66 -12.82 1.27
C GLN A 49 8.90 -12.17 1.93
N ILE A 50 8.94 -10.85 2.12
CA ILE A 50 10.17 -10.14 2.57
C ILE A 50 10.29 -10.13 4.11
N VAL A 51 9.20 -10.31 4.86
CA VAL A 51 9.20 -10.29 6.33
C VAL A 51 8.20 -11.30 6.90
N ASN A 52 8.66 -12.14 7.84
CA ASN A 52 7.82 -13.11 8.57
C ASN A 52 6.88 -12.46 9.62
N LEU A 53 6.60 -11.17 9.51
CA LEU A 53 5.81 -10.40 10.49
C LEU A 53 4.56 -9.80 9.82
N SER A 54 3.47 -9.66 10.58
CA SER A 54 2.27 -8.98 10.09
C SER A 54 2.58 -7.51 9.83
N THR A 55 2.33 -7.08 8.60
CA THR A 55 2.49 -5.69 8.19
C THR A 55 1.21 -4.91 8.43
N SER A 56 1.32 -3.59 8.61
CA SER A 56 0.16 -2.71 8.82
C SER A 56 -0.67 -2.47 7.55
N LEU A 57 -0.17 -2.91 6.39
CA LEU A 57 -0.78 -2.77 5.07
C LEU A 57 -0.78 -4.15 4.37
N PRO A 58 -1.84 -4.54 3.65
CA PRO A 58 -1.87 -5.80 2.92
C PRO A 58 -0.77 -5.84 1.85
N ALA A 59 -0.19 -7.03 1.63
CA ALA A 59 0.91 -7.25 0.70
C ALA A 59 0.73 -6.60 -0.69
N PRO A 60 -0.43 -6.70 -1.36
CA PRO A 60 -0.61 -6.06 -2.67
C PRO A 60 -0.50 -4.53 -2.61
N LEU A 61 -1.03 -3.91 -1.55
CA LEU A 61 -0.97 -2.46 -1.38
C LEU A 61 0.45 -1.98 -1.09
N TYR A 62 1.19 -2.74 -0.27
CA TYR A 62 2.58 -2.46 0.02
C TYR A 62 3.44 -2.50 -1.25
N VAL A 63 3.30 -3.55 -2.06
CA VAL A 63 4.03 -3.69 -3.33
C VAL A 63 3.68 -2.56 -4.29
N ALA A 64 2.40 -2.23 -4.43
CA ALA A 64 1.96 -1.12 -5.28
C ALA A 64 2.59 0.22 -4.86
N ASN A 65 2.64 0.50 -3.56
CA ASN A 65 3.25 1.73 -3.05
C ASN A 65 4.76 1.76 -3.33
N ARG A 66 5.47 0.65 -3.14
CA ARG A 66 6.91 0.54 -3.47
C ARG A 66 7.16 0.71 -4.97
N CYS A 67 6.29 0.19 -5.82
CA CYS A 67 6.35 0.41 -7.26
C CYS A 67 6.16 1.89 -7.61
N ALA A 68 5.20 2.58 -6.96
CA ALA A 68 4.96 4.01 -7.17
C ALA A 68 6.14 4.88 -6.70
N GLU A 69 6.68 4.61 -5.51
CA GLU A 69 7.86 5.27 -4.96
C GLU A 69 9.08 5.09 -5.89
N SER A 70 9.31 3.86 -6.35
CA SER A 70 10.41 3.56 -7.27
C SER A 70 10.26 4.30 -8.60
N GLY A 71 9.06 4.28 -9.20
CA GLY A 71 8.78 5.01 -10.43
C GLY A 71 8.98 6.52 -10.29
N ARG A 72 8.57 7.09 -9.16
CA ARG A 72 8.77 8.51 -8.85
C ARG A 72 10.26 8.86 -8.73
N ASN A 73 11.03 8.06 -7.99
CA ASN A 73 12.47 8.28 -7.83
C ASN A 73 13.20 8.22 -9.18
N ILE A 74 12.83 7.28 -10.06
CA ILE A 74 13.40 7.18 -11.41
C ILE A 74 13.03 8.42 -12.24
N HIS A 75 11.79 8.89 -12.15
CA HIS A 75 11.34 10.08 -12.87
C HIS A 75 12.06 11.35 -12.40
N GLU A 76 12.22 11.54 -11.10
CA GLU A 76 12.97 12.67 -10.53
C GLU A 76 14.45 12.63 -10.92
N ALA A 77 15.07 11.44 -10.89
CA ALA A 77 16.44 11.25 -11.36
C ALA A 77 16.60 11.57 -12.85
N TYR A 78 15.65 11.15 -13.69
CA TYR A 78 15.66 11.49 -15.12
C TYR A 78 15.54 13.01 -15.34
N ASN A 79 14.63 13.68 -14.65
CA ASN A 79 14.44 15.13 -14.79
C ASN A 79 15.69 15.92 -14.41
N SER A 80 16.37 15.55 -13.33
CA SER A 80 17.63 16.21 -12.93
C SER A 80 18.75 16.02 -13.97
N VAL A 81 18.84 14.84 -14.59
CA VAL A 81 19.81 14.56 -15.66
C VAL A 81 19.46 15.31 -16.95
N VAL A 82 18.19 15.41 -17.33
CA VAL A 82 17.77 16.16 -18.53
C VAL A 82 18.03 17.66 -18.38
N LEU A 83 17.72 18.23 -17.21
CA LEU A 83 18.04 19.63 -16.92
C LEU A 83 19.54 19.88 -16.98
N ALA A 84 20.35 18.98 -16.42
CA ALA A 84 21.81 19.04 -16.50
C ALA A 84 22.36 18.86 -17.93
N ARG A 85 21.69 18.10 -18.80
CA ARG A 85 22.09 17.98 -20.22
C ARG A 85 21.75 19.22 -21.04
N SER A 86 20.70 19.97 -20.70
CA SER A 86 20.34 21.20 -21.42
C SER A 86 21.35 22.33 -21.20
N SER A 87 22.01 22.37 -20.03
CA SER A 87 23.02 23.39 -19.70
C SER A 87 24.39 23.14 -20.36
N PHE A 88 24.67 21.94 -20.88
CA PHE A 88 25.89 21.65 -21.63
C PHE A 88 25.79 21.92 -23.15
N VAL A 89 24.60 22.26 -23.68
CA VAL A 89 24.40 22.58 -25.12
C VAL A 89 24.50 24.10 -25.40
N CYS A 90 24.61 24.93 -24.36
CA CYS A 90 24.74 26.40 -24.47
C CYS A 90 26.16 26.93 -24.20
N CYS A 91 27.21 26.10 -24.23
CA CYS A 91 28.61 26.54 -24.27
C CYS A 91 29.24 26.23 -25.62
#